data_AF-A0A8T3C3F2-F1
#
_entry.id   AF-A0A8T3C3F2-F1
#
_cell.length_a   1.000
_cell.length_b   1.000
_cell.length_c   1.000
_cell.angle_alpha   90.00
_cell.angle_beta   90.00
_cell.angle_gamma   90.00
#
_symmetry.space_group_name_H-M   'P 1'
#
loop_
_entity.id
_entity.type
_entity.pdbx_description
1 polymer ?
#
loop_
_entity_poly.entity_id
_entity_poly.type
_entity_poly.pdbx_seq_one_letter_code
_entity_poly.pdbx_strand_id
1 'polypeptide(L)' 'MKQVAGKLKLELAQFAELEAFAQFASDLDKATQNQLARGQRLRELLKQSQTDPLAVKDQIATI' A
#
# COMPACT_ATOMS: atom_id res chain seq x y z
N MET A 1 5.27 15.57 -1.60
CA MET A 1 5.53 14.61 -0.51
C MET A 1 4.47 14.62 0.58
N LYS A 2 4.38 15.62 1.49
CA LYS A 2 3.49 15.55 2.69
C LYS A 2 2.02 15.27 2.38
N GLN A 3 1.46 15.87 1.33
CA GLN A 3 0.07 15.67 0.92
C GLN A 3 -0.23 14.25 0.41
N VAL A 4 0.76 13.61 -0.22
CA VAL A 4 0.64 12.28 -0.84
C VAL A 4 0.99 11.19 0.18
N ALA A 5 2.14 11.34 0.85
CA ALA A 5 2.61 10.40 1.87
C ALA A 5 1.71 10.34 3.12
N GLY A 6 1.01 11.43 3.46
CA GLY A 6 0.09 11.47 4.59
C GLY A 6 -1.12 10.55 4.41
N LYS A 7 -1.70 10.54 3.19
CA LYS A 7 -2.81 9.63 2.84
C LYS A 7 -2.31 8.19 2.72
N LEU A 8 -1.17 7.99 2.05
CA LEU A 8 -0.57 6.67 1.86
C LEU A 8 -0.30 5.96 3.20
N LYS A 9 0.19 6.69 4.21
CA LYS A 9 0.46 6.12 5.54
C LYS A 9 -0.80 5.57 6.21
N LEU A 10 -1.92 6.29 6.12
CA LEU A 10 -3.20 5.86 6.68
C LEU A 10 -3.75 4.65 5.93
N GLU A 11 -3.68 4.67 4.59
CA GLU A 11 -4.15 3.58 3.74
C GLU A 11 -3.35 2.28 3.97
N LEU A 12 -2.03 2.35 4.14
CA LEU A 12 -1.20 1.19 4.43
C LEU A 12 -1.42 0.64 5.85
N ALA A 13 -1.70 1.51 6.83
CA ALA A 13 -2.06 1.08 8.18
C ALA A 13 -3.37 0.29 8.17
N GLN A 14 -4.39 0.81 7.48
CA GLN A 14 -5.68 0.14 7.36
C GLN A 14 -5.58 -1.16 6.55
N PHE A 15 -4.75 -1.19 5.50
CA PHE A 15 -4.44 -2.42 4.76
C PHE A 15 -3.79 -3.47 5.65
N ALA A 16 -2.83 -3.12 6.51
CA ALA A 16 -2.15 -4.08 7.38
C ALA A 16 -3.12 -4.73 8.39
N GLU A 17 -4.08 -3.96 8.91
CA GLU A 17 -5.14 -4.47 9.78
C GLU A 17 -6.08 -5.42 9.03
N LEU A 18 -6.50 -5.05 7.82
CA LEU A 18 -7.35 -5.87 6.96
C LEU A 18 -6.64 -7.14 6.49
N GLU A 19 -5.35 -7.07 6.16
CA GLU A 19 -4.53 -8.22 5.73
C GLU A 19 -4.44 -9.27 6.83
N ALA A 20 -4.23 -8.85 8.09
CA ALA A 20 -4.22 -9.75 9.23
C ALA A 20 -5.60 -10.39 9.47
N PHE A 21 -6.68 -9.62 9.36
CA PHE A 21 -8.05 -10.15 9.54
C PHE A 21 -8.46 -11.12 8.42
N ALA A 22 -8.09 -10.80 7.18
CA ALA A 22 -8.38 -11.59 5.99
C ALA A 22 -7.74 -12.98 6.00
N GLN A 23 -6.66 -13.20 6.76
CA GLN A 23 -6.07 -14.53 6.92
C GLN A 23 -6.98 -15.51 7.67
N PHE A 24 -7.96 -15.01 8.42
CA PHE A 24 -8.88 -15.82 9.23
C PHE A 24 -10.31 -15.88 8.66
N ALA A 25 -10.61 -15.09 7.62
CA ALA A 25 -11.93 -15.04 7.00
C ALA A 25 -11.92 -15.78 5.65
N SER A 26 -12.82 -16.74 5.49
CA SER A 26 -12.96 -17.54 4.26
C SER A 26 -13.76 -16.83 3.16
N ASP A 27 -14.64 -15.91 3.52
CA ASP A 27 -15.47 -15.18 2.56
C ASP A 27 -15.34 -13.67 2.82
N LEU A 28 -14.60 -13.02 1.93
CA LEU A 28 -14.37 -11.58 1.96
C LEU A 28 -15.25 -10.93 0.91
N ASP A 29 -15.96 -9.88 1.31
CA ASP A 29 -16.75 -9.10 0.38
C ASP A 29 -15.85 -8.39 -0.65
N LYS A 30 -16.43 -8.02 -1.80
CA LYS A 30 -15.68 -7.41 -2.91
C LYS A 30 -14.96 -6.12 -2.51
N ALA A 31 -15.50 -5.34 -1.56
CA ALA A 31 -14.85 -4.11 -1.14
C ALA A 31 -13.55 -4.41 -0.39
N THR A 32 -13.56 -5.39 0.51
CA THR A 32 -12.35 -5.83 1.22
C THR A 32 -11.31 -6.44 0.28
N GLN A 33 -11.74 -7.28 -0.67
CA GLN A 33 -10.84 -7.84 -1.68
C GLN A 33 -10.13 -6.75 -2.50
N ASN A 34 -10.87 -5.71 -2.91
CA ASN A 34 -10.31 -4.58 -3.64
C ASN A 34 -9.31 -3.77 -2.79
N GLN A 35 -9.61 -3.57 -1.51
CA GLN A 35 -8.71 -2.87 -0.59
C GLN A 35 -7.40 -3.65 -0.36
N LEU A 36 -7.50 -4.98 -0.19
CA LEU A 36 -6.33 -5.86 -0.06
C LEU A 36 -5.47 -5.84 -1.33
N ALA A 37 -6.09 -5.99 -2.51
CA ALA A 37 -5.38 -5.93 -3.78
C ALA A 37 -4.68 -4.58 -3.99
N ARG A 38 -5.32 -3.48 -3.59
CA ARG A 38 -4.71 -2.14 -3.66
C ARG A 38 -3.53 -2.00 -2.70
N GLY A 39 -3.68 -2.43 -1.45
CA GLY A 39 -2.61 -2.36 -0.45
C GLY A 39 -1.39 -3.21 -0.81
N GLN A 40 -1.60 -4.40 -1.38
CA GLN A 40 -0.52 -5.23 -1.92
C GLN A 40 0.26 -4.49 -3.02
N ARG A 41 -0.43 -3.89 -4.00
CA ARG A 41 0.22 -3.10 -5.07
C ARG A 41 1.01 -1.92 -4.52
N LEU A 42 0.45 -1.19 -3.54
CA LEU A 42 1.14 -0.09 -2.89
C LEU A 42 2.41 -0.55 -2.16
N ARG A 43 2.38 -1.74 -1.53
CA ARG A 43 3.54 -2.32 -0.85
C ARG A 43 4.64 -2.72 -1.83
N GLU A 44 4.28 -3.25 -3.01
CA GLU A 44 5.22 -3.55 -4.08
C GLU A 44 5.85 -2.27 -4.66
N LEU A 45 5.07 -1.20 -4.85
CA LEU A 45 5.56 0.10 -5.34
C LEU A 45 6.61 0.75 -4.41
N LEU A 46 6.58 0.41 -3.12
CA LEU A 46 7.55 0.90 -2.13
C LEU A 46 8.85 0.10 -2.09
N LYS A 47 8.94 -1.05 -2.78
CA LYS A 47 10.18 -1.81 -2.87
C LYS A 47 11.14 -1.11 -3.83
N GLN A 48 12.38 -0.92 -3.37
CA GLN A 48 13.45 -0.31 -4.17
C GLN A 48 14.65 -1.25 -4.23
N SER A 49 15.28 -1.32 -5.40
CA SER A 49 16.53 -2.06 -5.58
C SER A 49 17.65 -1.43 -4.75
N GLN A 50 18.55 -2.27 -4.25
CA GLN A 50 19.70 -1.78 -3.50
C GLN A 50 20.55 -0.85 -4.38
N THR A 51 21.07 0.25 -3.79
CA THR A 51 21.88 1.28 -4.48
C THR A 51 21.19 2.06 -5.61
N ASP A 52 19.86 1.95 -5.75
CA ASP A 52 19.07 2.68 -6.75
C ASP A 52 18.06 3.63 -6.10
N PRO A 53 18.50 4.81 -5.58
CA PRO A 53 17.60 5.75 -4.93
C PRO A 53 16.75 6.51 -5.96
N LEU A 54 15.43 6.47 -5.79
CA LEU A 54 14.52 7.31 -6.58
C LEU A 54 14.62 8.78 -6.15
N ALA A 55 14.65 9.71 -7.10
CA ALA A 55 14.56 11.13 -6.79
C ALA A 55 13.16 11.49 -6.24
N VAL A 56 13.06 12.53 -5.41
CA VAL A 56 11.78 12.90 -4.76
C VAL A 56 10.64 13.14 -5.76
N LYS A 57 10.93 13.68 -6.94
CA LYS A 57 9.95 13.87 -8.02
C LYS A 57 9.39 12.53 -8.53
N ASP A 58 10.25 11.53 -8.66
CA ASP A 58 9.91 10.21 -9.18
C ASP A 58 9.18 9.41 -8.10
N GLN A 59 9.60 9.55 -6.84
CA GLN A 59 8.87 9.00 -5.68
C GLN A 59 7.44 9.53 -5.58
N ILE A 60 7.21 10.82 -5.83
CA ILE A 60 5.85 11.40 -5.81
C ILE A 60 5.02 10.90 -7.00
N ALA A 61 5.64 10.68 -8.17
CA ALA A 61 4.93 10.19 -9.36
C ALA A 61 4.55 8.71 -9.27
N THR A 62 5.33 7.91 -8.52
CA THR A 62 5.07 6.48 -8.29
C THR A 62 3.95 6.21 -7.27
N ILE A 63 3.66 7.18 -6.38
CA ILE A 63 2.64 7.08 -5.33
C ILE A 63 1.33 7.72 -5.77
#